data_AF-A0A385BJE3-F1
#
_entry.id   AF-A0A385BJE3-F1
#
_cell.length_a   1.000
_cell.length_b   1.000
_cell.length_c   1.000
_cell.angle_alpha   90.00
_cell.angle_beta   90.00
_cell.angle_gamma   90.00
#
_symmetry.space_group_name_H-M   'P 1'
#
loop_
_entity.id
_entity.type
_entity.pdbx_description
1 polymer ?
#
loop_
_entity_poly.entity_id
_entity_poly.type
_entity_poly.pdbx_seq_one_letter_code
_entity_poly.pdbx_strand_id
1 'polypeptide(L)'
;MQDGLYAKFNTTKGGILVTLEFKKTPGTVGNFVALAEGNLENKVKPQGTPYYDGLKFHRVIPDFMIQGGCPQGSGSGDPGYKFDDEFHPDLKHDGPGVLSMANAGPGTNGSQFFITHVETPWLDNNHTVFGKVVEGQNVVDAIAQGDKIETLEIIRVGAEAEAFNAVEAFRTFEGSREKRLAEAKREAEAELDKLASGFNKTESGLRYQIIQKGTGTKAEKGKHVSVHYKGQLADGTVFDSSYKRNQPIDFPVGIGHVISGWDEGIQLLNVGDKARFVIPSHLGYGNRGAGGLIPPDATLIFDVELMSVK
;
A
#
# COMPACT_ATOMS: atom_id res chain seq x y z
N MET A 1 36.81 -11.31 3.43
CA MET A 1 35.57 -10.66 2.94
C MET A 1 35.97 -9.40 2.21
N GLN A 2 35.29 -9.10 1.10
CA GLN A 2 35.46 -7.81 0.41
C GLN A 2 34.73 -6.72 1.20
N ASP A 3 35.09 -5.45 0.98
CA ASP A 3 34.37 -4.32 1.56
C ASP A 3 32.88 -4.40 1.18
N GLY A 4 32.01 -4.29 2.16
CA GLY A 4 30.58 -4.49 2.00
C GLY A 4 29.84 -4.69 3.31
N LEU A 5 28.51 -4.69 3.20
CA LEU A 5 27.61 -4.99 4.29
C LEU A 5 27.09 -6.42 4.11
N TYR A 6 27.10 -7.21 5.17
CA TYR A 6 26.70 -8.60 5.13
C TYR A 6 25.74 -8.92 6.25
N ALA A 7 24.89 -9.93 6.03
CA ALA A 7 24.11 -10.55 7.09
C ALA A 7 24.43 -12.04 7.17
N LYS A 8 24.66 -12.52 8.39
CA LYS A 8 24.92 -13.92 8.67
C LYS A 8 23.72 -14.49 9.41
N PHE A 9 22.98 -15.34 8.72
CA PHE A 9 21.90 -16.13 9.31
C PHE A 9 22.53 -17.35 9.97
N ASN A 10 22.48 -17.43 11.29
CA ASN A 10 22.77 -18.68 12.00
C ASN A 10 21.45 -19.44 12.12
N THR A 11 21.35 -20.58 11.44
CA THR A 11 20.12 -21.39 11.38
C THR A 11 20.34 -22.76 12.00
N THR A 12 19.24 -23.48 12.24
CA THR A 12 19.26 -24.89 12.68
C THR A 12 19.97 -25.83 11.70
N LYS A 13 20.26 -25.40 10.47
CA LYS A 13 20.95 -26.18 9.43
C LYS A 13 22.38 -25.70 9.16
N GLY A 14 22.81 -24.60 9.77
CA GLY A 14 24.13 -24.00 9.54
C GLY A 14 24.06 -22.49 9.28
N GLY A 15 25.22 -21.92 8.96
CA GLY A 15 25.36 -20.50 8.64
C GLY A 15 25.09 -20.21 7.16
N ILE A 16 24.34 -19.14 6.88
CA ILE A 16 24.18 -18.57 5.54
C ILE A 16 24.71 -17.15 5.60
N LEU A 17 25.69 -16.83 4.76
CA LEU A 17 26.23 -15.47 4.64
C LEU A 17 25.70 -14.84 3.36
N VAL A 18 25.05 -13.68 3.50
CA VAL A 18 24.58 -12.87 2.38
C VAL A 18 25.31 -11.54 2.35
N THR A 19 25.61 -11.04 1.15
CA THR A 19 25.94 -9.63 0.94
C THR A 19 24.65 -8.81 0.80
N LEU A 20 24.67 -7.55 1.26
CA LEU A 20 23.54 -6.62 1.21
C LEU A 20 23.87 -5.44 0.28
N GLU A 21 22.94 -5.11 -0.61
CA GLU A 21 23.09 -4.09 -1.66
C GLU A 21 22.78 -2.67 -1.14
N PHE A 22 23.41 -2.27 -0.03
CA PHE A 22 23.08 -1.02 0.68
C PHE A 22 23.27 0.26 -0.14
N LYS A 23 24.04 0.21 -1.23
CA LYS A 23 24.24 1.35 -2.16
C LYS A 23 23.10 1.47 -3.18
N LYS A 24 22.54 0.34 -3.61
CA LYS A 24 21.51 0.28 -4.67
C LYS A 24 20.10 0.28 -4.09
N THR A 25 19.92 -0.37 -2.94
CA THR A 25 18.65 -0.45 -2.20
C THR A 25 18.81 -0.02 -0.73
N PRO A 26 19.26 1.23 -0.47
CA PRO A 26 19.53 1.72 0.89
C PRO A 26 18.30 1.69 1.80
N GLY A 27 17.10 1.96 1.29
CA GLY A 27 15.88 1.96 2.10
C GLY A 27 15.55 0.57 2.61
N THR A 28 15.57 -0.40 1.71
CA THR A 28 15.26 -1.81 2.01
C THR A 28 16.31 -2.44 2.92
N VAL A 29 17.59 -2.21 2.61
CA VAL A 29 18.70 -2.70 3.45
C VAL A 29 18.68 -2.01 4.82
N GLY A 30 18.37 -0.71 4.86
CA GLY A 30 18.20 0.04 6.11
C GLY A 30 17.13 -0.57 7.02
N ASN A 31 15.96 -0.91 6.47
CA ASN A 31 14.91 -1.61 7.20
C ASN A 31 15.39 -2.96 7.76
N PHE A 32 15.96 -3.81 6.89
CA PHE A 32 16.39 -5.15 7.26
C PHE A 32 17.46 -5.13 8.36
N VAL A 33 18.50 -4.30 8.20
CA VAL A 33 19.60 -4.17 9.16
C VAL A 33 19.11 -3.59 10.48
N ALA A 34 18.29 -2.54 10.45
CA ALA A 34 17.78 -1.93 11.67
C ALA A 34 16.83 -2.86 12.44
N LEU A 35 16.08 -3.72 11.75
CA LEU A 35 15.30 -4.80 12.38
C LEU A 35 16.20 -5.89 12.95
N ALA A 36 17.22 -6.34 12.21
CA ALA A 36 18.19 -7.34 12.67
C ALA A 36 18.88 -6.92 13.97
N GLU A 37 19.27 -5.65 14.07
CA GLU A 37 19.94 -5.10 15.25
C GLU A 37 18.96 -4.67 16.36
N GLY A 38 17.65 -4.70 16.10
CA GLY A 38 16.64 -4.22 17.06
C GLY A 38 16.58 -2.70 17.22
N ASN A 39 17.22 -1.94 16.33
CA ASN A 39 17.29 -0.48 16.38
C ASN A 39 16.02 0.20 15.86
N LEU A 40 15.15 -0.53 15.16
CA LEU A 40 13.92 -0.01 14.57
C LEU A 40 12.68 -0.35 15.41
N GLU A 41 11.90 0.67 15.76
CA GLU A 41 10.62 0.51 16.43
C GLU A 41 9.63 -0.31 15.57
N ASN A 42 8.93 -1.24 16.20
CA ASN A 42 7.98 -2.13 15.56
C ASN A 42 6.93 -2.61 16.58
N LYS A 43 5.86 -3.25 16.11
CA LYS A 43 4.74 -3.72 16.96
C LYS A 43 4.92 -5.13 17.53
N VAL A 44 6.03 -5.80 17.23
CA VAL A 44 6.23 -7.22 17.55
C VAL A 44 7.19 -7.40 18.72
N LYS A 45 8.36 -6.77 18.65
CA LYS A 45 9.41 -6.84 19.66
C LYS A 45 9.77 -5.43 20.12
N PRO A 46 10.05 -5.23 21.43
CA PRO A 46 10.50 -3.94 21.92
C PRO A 46 11.85 -3.56 21.29
N GLN A 47 12.08 -2.26 21.16
CA GLN A 47 13.35 -1.73 20.66
C GLN A 47 14.53 -2.24 21.52
N GLY A 48 15.66 -2.48 20.88
CA GLY A 48 16.84 -3.11 21.46
C GLY A 48 16.81 -4.65 21.41
N THR A 49 15.72 -5.26 20.94
CA THR A 49 15.63 -6.71 20.72
C THR A 49 15.74 -7.04 19.23
N PRO A 50 16.72 -7.87 18.81
CA PRO A 50 16.82 -8.36 17.44
C PRO A 50 15.50 -8.96 16.91
N TYR A 51 15.01 -8.43 15.79
CA TYR A 51 13.70 -8.80 15.25
C TYR A 51 13.66 -10.24 14.76
N TYR A 52 14.69 -10.67 14.03
CA TYR A 52 14.70 -11.94 13.31
C TYR A 52 15.08 -13.16 14.16
N ASP A 53 15.67 -12.95 15.33
CA ASP A 53 16.09 -14.02 16.23
C ASP A 53 14.90 -14.85 16.71
N GLY A 54 15.01 -16.17 16.52
CA GLY A 54 13.99 -17.17 16.85
C GLY A 54 12.87 -17.30 15.83
N LEU A 55 12.85 -16.51 14.74
CA LEU A 55 11.83 -16.62 13.71
C LEU A 55 12.03 -17.87 12.85
N LYS A 56 10.95 -18.33 12.21
CA LYS A 56 10.94 -19.55 11.40
C LYS A 56 10.92 -19.24 9.91
N PHE A 57 11.53 -20.13 9.13
CA PHE A 57 11.22 -20.29 7.71
C PHE A 57 9.85 -20.96 7.59
N HIS A 58 8.81 -20.15 7.43
CA HIS A 58 7.42 -20.60 7.51
C HIS A 58 6.90 -21.19 6.20
N ARG A 59 7.58 -20.89 5.08
CA ARG A 59 7.24 -21.40 3.76
C ARG A 59 8.52 -21.74 3.02
N VAL A 60 8.64 -22.99 2.59
CA VAL A 60 9.77 -23.51 1.84
C VAL A 60 9.20 -24.26 0.64
N ILE A 61 9.64 -23.89 -0.55
CA ILE A 61 9.22 -24.56 -1.79
C ILE A 61 10.49 -25.07 -2.47
N PRO A 62 10.66 -26.40 -2.61
CA PRO A 62 11.78 -27.00 -3.32
C PRO A 62 11.92 -26.41 -4.72
N ASP A 63 13.16 -26.24 -5.17
CA ASP A 63 13.51 -25.66 -6.48
C ASP A 63 12.87 -24.29 -6.74
N PHE A 64 12.57 -23.54 -5.69
CA PHE A 64 12.06 -22.18 -5.80
C PHE A 64 12.69 -21.25 -4.77
N MET A 65 12.29 -21.34 -3.49
CA MET A 65 12.78 -20.44 -2.44
C MET A 65 12.47 -20.90 -1.01
N ILE A 66 13.21 -20.33 -0.05
CA ILE A 66 12.89 -20.32 1.38
C ILE A 66 12.40 -18.94 1.81
N GLN A 67 11.30 -18.85 2.55
CA GLN A 67 10.71 -17.59 3.02
C GLN A 67 10.68 -17.51 4.56
N GLY A 68 11.19 -16.40 5.09
CA GLY A 68 11.34 -16.13 6.51
C GLY A 68 10.81 -14.75 6.92
N GLY A 69 11.19 -14.29 8.11
CA GLY A 69 10.88 -12.95 8.60
C GLY A 69 9.45 -12.71 9.09
N CYS A 70 8.58 -13.73 9.08
CA CYS A 70 7.23 -13.61 9.63
C CYS A 70 7.24 -13.84 11.16
N PRO A 71 6.83 -12.86 11.98
CA PRO A 71 6.88 -12.96 13.44
C PRO A 71 5.96 -14.04 14.01
N GLN A 72 4.80 -14.24 13.37
CA GLN A 72 3.81 -15.23 13.77
C GLN A 72 4.08 -16.63 13.17
N GLY A 73 5.01 -16.75 12.22
CA GLY A 73 5.21 -17.98 11.43
C GLY A 73 4.01 -18.41 10.58
N SER A 74 2.98 -17.58 10.41
CA SER A 74 1.77 -17.86 9.62
C SER A 74 1.87 -17.45 8.14
N GLY A 75 2.85 -16.62 7.80
CA GLY A 75 2.99 -15.98 6.48
C GLY A 75 2.25 -14.65 6.33
N SER A 76 1.47 -14.22 7.34
CA SER A 76 0.71 -12.96 7.30
C SER A 76 1.23 -11.87 8.24
N GLY A 77 2.26 -12.17 9.04
CA GLY A 77 2.79 -11.23 10.03
C GLY A 77 3.73 -10.20 9.42
N ASP A 78 3.71 -8.98 9.95
CA ASP A 78 4.56 -7.85 9.55
C ASP A 78 5.06 -7.08 10.80
N PRO A 79 5.98 -6.10 10.66
CA PRO A 79 6.50 -5.35 11.80
C PRO A 79 5.55 -4.24 12.29
N GLY A 80 4.35 -4.12 11.71
CA GLY A 80 3.34 -3.13 12.04
C GLY A 80 3.26 -1.95 11.07
N TYR A 81 4.03 -1.99 9.98
CA TYR A 81 4.09 -1.00 8.89
C TYR A 81 4.43 -1.68 7.56
N LYS A 82 4.26 -0.93 6.47
CA LYS A 82 4.59 -1.33 5.09
C LYS A 82 5.29 -0.18 4.36
N PHE A 83 6.25 -0.51 3.50
CA PHE A 83 7.03 0.46 2.73
C PHE A 83 7.11 0.10 1.24
N ASP A 84 7.51 1.10 0.45
CA ASP A 84 7.59 1.04 -1.02
C ASP A 84 8.62 0.02 -1.54
N ASP A 85 8.51 -0.37 -2.81
CA ASP A 85 9.53 -1.17 -3.49
C ASP A 85 10.72 -0.32 -3.94
N GLU A 86 11.90 -0.95 -4.05
CA GLU A 86 13.16 -0.28 -4.41
C GLU A 86 13.90 -1.09 -5.49
N PHE A 87 13.46 -0.97 -6.74
CA PHE A 87 14.04 -1.73 -7.85
C PHE A 87 15.28 -1.06 -8.45
N HIS A 88 16.27 -1.87 -8.81
CA HIS A 88 17.47 -1.43 -9.52
C HIS A 88 17.67 -2.27 -10.80
N PRO A 89 18.05 -1.67 -11.94
CA PRO A 89 18.20 -2.39 -13.22
C PRO A 89 19.17 -3.59 -13.14
N ASP A 90 20.23 -3.45 -12.35
CA ASP A 90 21.26 -4.49 -12.16
C ASP A 90 20.88 -5.57 -11.13
N LEU A 91 19.75 -5.43 -10.43
CA LEU A 91 19.34 -6.39 -9.41
C LEU A 91 18.17 -7.23 -9.94
N LYS A 92 18.47 -8.50 -10.21
CA LYS A 92 17.57 -9.47 -10.85
C LYS A 92 17.63 -10.80 -10.13
N HIS A 93 16.60 -11.61 -10.31
CA HIS A 93 16.53 -12.97 -9.81
C HIS A 93 17.22 -13.94 -10.78
N ASP A 94 18.48 -13.63 -11.10
CA ASP A 94 19.29 -14.25 -12.16
C ASP A 94 19.99 -15.55 -11.76
N GLY A 95 19.69 -16.08 -10.57
CA GLY A 95 20.31 -17.30 -10.10
C GLY A 95 19.92 -17.69 -8.67
N PRO A 96 20.57 -18.73 -8.13
CA PRO A 96 20.39 -19.15 -6.74
C PRO A 96 20.91 -18.09 -5.76
N GLY A 97 20.32 -18.08 -4.57
CA GLY A 97 20.79 -17.29 -3.44
C GLY A 97 20.41 -15.82 -3.48
N VAL A 98 19.50 -15.40 -4.36
CA VAL A 98 19.04 -14.01 -4.41
C VAL A 98 18.13 -13.74 -3.22
N LEU A 99 18.48 -12.75 -2.40
CA LEU A 99 17.74 -12.32 -1.22
C LEU A 99 16.82 -11.14 -1.58
N SER A 100 15.51 -11.33 -1.35
CA SER A 100 14.49 -10.38 -1.77
C SER A 100 13.37 -10.24 -0.76
N MET A 101 12.69 -9.08 -0.78
CA MET A 101 11.54 -8.82 0.09
C MET A 101 10.30 -9.57 -0.40
N ALA A 102 9.61 -10.24 0.53
CA ALA A 102 8.27 -10.75 0.26
C ALA A 102 7.25 -9.60 0.42
N ASN A 103 6.28 -9.54 -0.49
CA ASN A 103 5.21 -8.54 -0.48
C ASN A 103 3.87 -9.17 -0.92
N ALA A 104 2.79 -8.42 -0.73
CA ALA A 104 1.42 -8.77 -1.13
C ALA A 104 0.91 -7.87 -2.28
N GLY A 105 1.84 -7.37 -3.10
CA GLY A 105 1.60 -6.36 -4.13
C GLY A 105 2.48 -5.11 -3.95
N PRO A 106 2.42 -4.16 -4.91
CA PRO A 106 3.29 -2.99 -4.91
C PRO A 106 3.22 -2.19 -3.60
N GLY A 107 4.39 -1.83 -3.08
CA GLY A 107 4.56 -1.02 -1.88
C GLY A 107 4.04 -1.65 -0.58
N THR A 108 4.15 -2.98 -0.49
CA THR A 108 3.74 -3.73 0.71
C THR A 108 4.89 -4.50 1.37
N ASN A 109 6.13 -4.04 1.19
CA ASN A 109 7.28 -4.62 1.87
C ASN A 109 7.18 -4.41 3.38
N GLY A 110 7.71 -5.37 4.15
CA GLY A 110 7.68 -5.33 5.62
C GLY A 110 8.93 -5.95 6.21
N SER A 111 8.79 -7.04 6.96
CA SER A 111 9.92 -7.78 7.54
C SER A 111 10.20 -9.11 6.84
N GLN A 112 9.23 -9.62 6.07
CA GLN A 112 9.35 -10.91 5.41
C GLN A 112 10.28 -10.83 4.19
N PHE A 113 11.11 -11.86 4.03
CA PHE A 113 12.06 -11.99 2.93
C PHE A 113 12.06 -13.43 2.44
N PHE A 114 12.62 -13.65 1.26
CA PHE A 114 12.93 -14.98 0.74
C PHE A 114 14.31 -15.05 0.10
N ILE A 115 14.86 -16.25 0.03
CA ILE A 115 16.13 -16.57 -0.65
C ILE A 115 15.85 -17.64 -1.70
N THR A 116 16.27 -17.40 -2.94
CA THR A 116 16.01 -18.31 -4.07
C THR A 116 16.87 -19.57 -4.05
N HIS A 117 16.31 -20.69 -4.50
CA HIS A 117 17.07 -21.93 -4.81
C HIS A 117 17.58 -21.92 -6.26
N VAL A 118 16.87 -21.23 -7.16
CA VAL A 118 17.13 -21.22 -8.60
C VAL A 118 16.88 -19.82 -9.18
N GLU A 119 17.19 -19.63 -10.46
CA GLU A 119 16.82 -18.45 -11.23
C GLU A 119 15.29 -18.30 -11.29
N THR A 120 14.76 -17.11 -11.00
CA THR A 120 13.31 -16.86 -10.94
C THR A 120 12.92 -15.52 -11.60
N PRO A 121 13.12 -15.35 -12.92
CA PRO A 121 13.03 -14.04 -13.59
C PRO A 121 11.64 -13.41 -13.56
N TRP A 122 10.59 -14.22 -13.37
CA TRP A 122 9.21 -13.72 -13.25
C TRP A 122 8.98 -12.88 -11.98
N LEU A 123 9.91 -12.89 -11.02
CA LEU A 123 9.87 -12.07 -9.82
C LEU A 123 10.52 -10.69 -10.02
N ASP A 124 11.21 -10.46 -11.14
CA ASP A 124 11.88 -9.20 -11.41
C ASP A 124 10.90 -8.03 -11.47
N ASN A 125 11.26 -6.93 -10.78
CA ASN A 125 10.43 -5.74 -10.61
C ASN A 125 9.07 -6.01 -9.94
N ASN A 126 8.88 -7.19 -9.33
CA ASN A 126 7.76 -7.49 -8.45
C ASN A 126 8.22 -7.61 -7.00
N HIS A 127 9.46 -8.05 -6.77
CA HIS A 127 10.07 -8.17 -5.45
C HIS A 127 11.40 -7.43 -5.40
N THR A 128 11.61 -6.65 -4.34
CA THR A 128 12.83 -5.88 -4.16
C THR A 128 13.98 -6.81 -3.80
N VAL A 129 14.94 -6.97 -4.71
CA VAL A 129 16.21 -7.67 -4.46
C VAL A 129 17.11 -6.74 -3.66
N PHE A 130 17.63 -7.21 -2.54
CA PHE A 130 18.48 -6.38 -1.66
C PHE A 130 19.74 -7.11 -1.15
N GLY A 131 20.01 -8.31 -1.64
CA GLY A 131 21.22 -9.05 -1.32
C GLY A 131 21.39 -10.34 -2.10
N LYS A 132 22.51 -11.02 -1.86
CA LYS A 132 22.81 -12.33 -2.48
C LYS A 132 23.65 -13.20 -1.54
N VAL A 133 23.39 -14.50 -1.52
CA VAL A 133 24.18 -15.49 -0.79
C VAL A 133 25.59 -15.52 -1.36
N VAL A 134 26.58 -15.38 -0.49
CA VAL A 134 28.00 -15.51 -0.82
C VAL A 134 28.59 -16.81 -0.25
N GLU A 135 28.05 -17.31 0.86
CA GLU A 135 28.43 -18.60 1.45
C GLU A 135 27.20 -19.30 2.05
N GLY A 136 27.14 -20.63 1.96
CA GLY A 136 26.06 -21.42 2.55
C GLY A 136 24.83 -21.64 1.65
N GLN A 137 24.98 -21.61 0.31
CA GLN A 137 23.87 -21.97 -0.59
C GLN A 137 23.38 -23.40 -0.35
N ASN A 138 24.28 -24.33 -0.08
CA ASN A 138 23.92 -25.70 0.33
C ASN A 138 23.10 -25.75 1.62
N VAL A 139 23.25 -24.76 2.51
CA VAL A 139 22.42 -24.63 3.72
C VAL A 139 21.04 -24.10 3.34
N VAL A 140 20.97 -23.08 2.48
CA VAL A 140 19.70 -22.58 1.91
C VAL A 140 18.89 -23.74 1.32
N ASP A 141 19.53 -24.56 0.48
CA ASP A 141 18.88 -25.69 -0.19
C ASP A 141 18.44 -26.81 0.78
N ALA A 142 19.06 -26.88 1.97
CA ALA A 142 18.77 -27.88 3.01
C ALA A 142 17.75 -27.42 4.06
N ILE A 143 17.38 -26.13 4.07
CA ILE A 143 16.37 -25.59 4.98
C ILE A 143 15.01 -26.22 4.68
N ALA A 144 14.34 -26.68 5.73
CA ALA A 144 12.99 -27.21 5.66
C ALA A 144 12.00 -26.27 6.36
N GLN A 145 10.72 -26.41 6.02
CA GLN A 145 9.68 -25.61 6.65
C GLN A 145 9.67 -25.83 8.18
N GLY A 146 9.71 -24.73 8.93
CA GLY A 146 9.75 -24.73 10.40
C GLY A 146 11.14 -24.62 11.00
N ASP A 147 12.22 -24.74 10.20
CA ASP A 147 13.58 -24.41 10.63
C ASP A 147 13.67 -22.96 11.10
N LYS A 148 14.60 -22.69 12.02
CA LYS A 148 14.68 -21.40 12.71
C LYS A 148 15.93 -20.63 12.31
N ILE A 149 15.78 -19.31 12.29
CA ILE A 149 16.87 -18.35 12.39
C ILE A 149 17.17 -18.24 13.88
N GLU A 150 18.26 -18.82 14.34
CA GLU A 150 18.69 -18.75 15.74
C GLU A 150 19.12 -17.33 16.07
N THR A 151 20.04 -16.79 15.27
CA THR A 151 20.45 -15.38 15.31
C THR A 151 20.68 -14.83 13.91
N LEU A 152 20.48 -13.52 13.75
CA LEU A 152 20.85 -12.78 12.55
C LEU A 152 21.88 -11.70 12.88
N GLU A 153 23.12 -11.90 12.44
CA GLU A 153 24.24 -10.98 12.72
C GLU A 153 24.55 -10.10 11.52
N ILE A 154 24.74 -8.80 11.75
CA ILE A 154 25.16 -7.85 10.71
C ILE A 154 26.67 -7.66 10.78
N ILE A 155 27.36 -7.86 9.67
CA ILE A 155 28.81 -7.71 9.55
C ILE A 155 29.10 -6.55 8.60
N ARG A 156 29.88 -5.58 9.08
CA ARG A 156 30.31 -4.41 8.31
C ARG A 156 31.80 -4.54 8.02
N VAL A 157 32.18 -4.45 6.75
CA VAL A 157 33.58 -4.50 6.31
C VAL A 157 33.85 -3.28 5.43
N GLY A 158 34.80 -2.44 5.85
CA GLY A 158 35.20 -1.24 5.10
C GLY A 158 34.42 0.02 5.49
N ALA A 159 35.01 1.18 5.18
CA ALA A 159 34.58 2.47 5.71
C ALA A 159 33.14 2.85 5.33
N GLU A 160 32.69 2.52 4.11
CA GLU A 160 31.33 2.82 3.67
C GLU A 160 30.27 1.99 4.42
N ALA A 161 30.54 0.70 4.65
CA ALA A 161 29.63 -0.18 5.38
C ALA A 161 29.59 0.16 6.88
N GLU A 162 30.73 0.54 7.45
CA GLU A 162 30.83 1.03 8.84
C GLU A 162 30.08 2.36 9.04
N ALA A 163 30.13 3.26 8.05
CA ALA A 163 29.43 4.53 8.08
C ALA A 163 27.92 4.43 7.77
N PHE A 164 27.44 3.29 7.28
CA PHE A 164 26.04 3.13 6.87
C PHE A 164 25.09 3.15 8.07
N ASN A 165 24.28 4.22 8.16
CA ASN A 165 23.23 4.37 9.16
C ASN A 165 21.90 3.79 8.66
N ALA A 166 21.62 2.54 9.05
CA ALA A 166 20.43 1.80 8.61
C ALA A 166 19.10 2.49 8.96
N VAL A 167 18.98 3.08 10.16
CA VAL A 167 17.76 3.76 10.60
C VAL A 167 17.52 5.03 9.81
N GLU A 168 18.57 5.81 9.56
CA GLU A 168 18.48 7.05 8.78
C GLU A 168 18.18 6.78 7.30
N ALA A 169 18.82 5.77 6.71
CA ALA A 169 18.55 5.34 5.35
C ALA A 169 17.07 4.98 5.17
N PHE A 170 16.51 4.16 6.07
CA PHE A 170 15.10 3.79 6.02
C PHE A 170 14.16 4.98 6.27
N ARG A 171 14.45 5.83 7.25
CA ARG A 171 13.64 7.04 7.51
C ARG A 171 13.67 8.03 6.37
N THR A 172 14.80 8.16 5.68
CA THR A 172 14.93 9.03 4.50
C THR A 172 14.10 8.49 3.35
N PHE A 173 14.14 7.17 3.14
CA PHE A 173 13.32 6.49 2.16
C PHE A 173 11.83 6.71 2.41
N GLU A 174 11.35 6.45 3.63
CA GLU A 174 9.94 6.69 3.98
C GLU A 174 9.57 8.18 3.95
N GLY A 175 10.45 9.08 4.39
CA GLY A 175 10.22 10.51 4.29
C GLY A 175 10.09 11.01 2.85
N SER A 176 10.79 10.38 1.89
CA SER A 176 10.63 10.67 0.46
C SER A 176 9.26 10.22 -0.06
N ARG A 177 8.78 9.06 0.41
CA ARG A 177 7.46 8.52 0.09
C ARG A 177 6.35 9.40 0.64
N GLU A 178 6.43 9.83 1.90
CA GLU A 178 5.48 10.75 2.50
C GLU A 178 5.38 12.07 1.72
N LYS A 179 6.52 12.62 1.28
CA LYS A 179 6.55 13.82 0.44
C LYS A 179 5.88 13.58 -0.92
N ARG A 180 6.15 12.46 -1.58
CA ARG A 180 5.48 12.10 -2.86
C ARG A 180 3.98 11.95 -2.70
N LEU A 181 3.52 11.29 -1.63
CA LEU A 181 2.10 11.11 -1.34
C LEU A 181 1.43 12.46 -1.00
N ALA A 182 2.09 13.33 -0.24
CA ALA A 182 1.59 14.66 0.08
C ALA A 182 1.53 15.57 -1.16
N GLU A 183 2.52 15.50 -2.06
CA GLU A 183 2.50 16.18 -3.36
C GLU A 183 1.33 15.69 -4.20
N ALA A 184 1.22 14.38 -4.43
CA ALA A 184 0.14 13.79 -5.21
C ALA A 184 -1.25 14.13 -4.65
N LYS A 185 -1.40 14.13 -3.31
CA LYS A 185 -2.64 14.56 -2.65
C LYS A 185 -2.92 16.04 -2.90
N ARG A 186 -1.91 16.91 -2.82
CA ARG A 186 -2.06 18.35 -3.09
C ARG A 186 -2.40 18.61 -4.55
N GLU A 187 -1.78 17.91 -5.49
CA GLU A 187 -2.12 17.99 -6.91
C GLU A 187 -3.57 17.53 -7.16
N ALA A 188 -3.99 16.40 -6.59
CA ALA A 188 -5.36 15.92 -6.69
C ALA A 188 -6.39 16.89 -6.09
N GLU A 189 -6.07 17.48 -4.93
CA GLU A 189 -6.89 18.52 -4.29
C GLU A 189 -6.99 19.78 -5.17
N ALA A 190 -5.88 20.20 -5.78
CA ALA A 190 -5.84 21.35 -6.68
C ALA A 190 -6.64 21.11 -7.97
N GLU A 191 -6.56 19.91 -8.54
CA GLU A 191 -7.40 19.54 -9.69
C GLU A 191 -8.89 19.49 -9.32
N LEU A 192 -9.23 19.00 -8.13
CA LEU A 192 -10.59 19.06 -7.61
C LEU A 192 -11.10 20.49 -7.44
N ASP A 193 -10.27 21.40 -6.94
CA ASP A 193 -10.62 22.81 -6.76
C ASP A 193 -10.80 23.54 -8.10
N LYS A 194 -10.01 23.18 -9.12
CA LYS A 194 -10.23 23.68 -10.49
C LYS A 194 -11.54 23.16 -11.07
N LEU A 195 -11.81 21.86 -10.95
CA LEU A 195 -13.02 21.21 -11.45
C LEU A 195 -14.30 21.74 -10.78
N ALA A 196 -14.22 22.08 -9.49
CA ALA A 196 -15.34 22.55 -8.69
C ALA A 196 -15.25 24.04 -8.36
N SER A 197 -14.68 24.85 -9.26
CA SER A 197 -14.54 26.29 -9.04
C SER A 197 -15.91 26.93 -8.75
N GLY A 198 -16.01 27.63 -7.62
CA GLY A 198 -17.27 28.25 -7.16
C GLY A 198 -18.23 27.30 -6.44
N PHE A 199 -17.82 26.07 -6.12
CA PHE A 199 -18.62 25.12 -5.35
C PHE A 199 -18.36 25.31 -3.86
N ASN A 200 -19.35 24.93 -3.03
CA ASN A 200 -19.16 24.82 -1.59
C ASN A 200 -18.38 23.54 -1.29
N LYS A 201 -17.56 23.55 -0.23
CA LYS A 201 -16.78 22.40 0.23
C LYS A 201 -17.17 22.04 1.66
N THR A 202 -17.44 20.77 1.91
CA THR A 202 -17.70 20.24 3.26
C THR A 202 -16.39 19.83 3.95
N GLU A 203 -16.45 19.55 5.26
CA GLU A 203 -15.30 19.09 6.05
C GLU A 203 -14.69 17.77 5.54
N SER A 204 -15.52 16.89 4.97
CA SER A 204 -15.07 15.61 4.41
C SER A 204 -14.35 15.78 3.06
N GLY A 205 -14.45 16.96 2.44
CA GLY A 205 -13.88 17.29 1.14
C GLY A 205 -14.85 17.15 -0.04
N LEU A 206 -16.12 16.82 0.20
CA LEU A 206 -17.16 16.86 -0.82
C LEU A 206 -17.32 18.30 -1.33
N ARG A 207 -17.29 18.47 -2.65
CA ARG A 207 -17.60 19.76 -3.30
C ARG A 207 -18.99 19.68 -3.92
N TYR A 208 -19.82 20.70 -3.70
CA TYR A 208 -21.18 20.71 -4.23
C TYR A 208 -21.65 22.10 -4.65
N GLN A 209 -22.53 22.12 -5.65
CA GLN A 209 -23.23 23.32 -6.07
C GLN A 209 -24.70 22.98 -6.32
N ILE A 210 -25.61 23.73 -5.69
CA ILE A 210 -27.04 23.63 -5.97
C ILE A 210 -27.30 24.43 -7.25
N ILE A 211 -27.69 23.74 -8.31
CA ILE A 211 -28.00 24.29 -9.64
C ILE A 211 -29.42 24.85 -9.65
N GLN A 212 -30.35 24.13 -9.02
CA GLN A 212 -31.73 24.54 -8.88
C GLN A 212 -32.18 24.28 -7.45
N LYS A 213 -32.81 25.27 -6.83
CA LYS A 213 -33.36 25.14 -5.48
C LYS A 213 -34.83 24.72 -5.52
N GLY A 214 -35.13 23.60 -4.89
CA GLY A 214 -36.46 23.11 -4.56
C GLY A 214 -36.94 23.59 -3.19
N THR A 215 -38.24 23.52 -2.99
CA THR A 215 -38.95 23.99 -1.78
C THR A 215 -39.51 22.84 -0.94
N GLY A 216 -39.28 21.60 -1.35
CA GLY A 216 -39.81 20.43 -0.64
C GLY A 216 -39.00 20.04 0.58
N THR A 217 -39.37 18.92 1.19
CA THR A 217 -38.78 18.40 2.43
C THR A 217 -37.28 18.15 2.27
N LYS A 218 -36.50 18.46 3.31
CA LYS A 218 -35.07 18.17 3.36
C LYS A 218 -34.82 16.67 3.50
N ALA A 219 -33.79 16.14 2.83
CA ALA A 219 -33.34 14.78 3.07
C ALA A 219 -32.65 14.66 4.44
N GLU A 220 -33.08 13.70 5.24
CA GLU A 220 -32.56 13.45 6.59
C GLU A 220 -32.03 12.03 6.70
N LYS A 221 -31.00 11.84 7.53
CA LYS A 221 -30.40 10.53 7.80
C LYS A 221 -31.45 9.47 8.17
N GLY A 222 -31.37 8.31 7.52
CA GLY A 222 -32.24 7.16 7.72
C GLY A 222 -33.56 7.23 6.95
N LYS A 223 -33.89 8.35 6.29
CA LYS A 223 -35.07 8.45 5.43
C LYS A 223 -34.86 7.80 4.08
N HIS A 224 -35.95 7.37 3.46
CA HIS A 224 -35.90 6.84 2.10
C HIS A 224 -35.98 8.00 1.11
N VAL A 225 -35.03 8.07 0.19
CA VAL A 225 -34.97 9.11 -0.83
C VAL A 225 -35.06 8.49 -2.21
N SER A 226 -35.67 9.22 -3.15
CA SER A 226 -35.70 8.89 -4.57
C SER A 226 -34.88 9.93 -5.33
N VAL A 227 -33.83 9.51 -6.03
CA VAL A 227 -32.87 10.44 -6.67
C VAL A 227 -32.71 10.09 -8.15
N HIS A 228 -32.88 11.09 -9.01
CA HIS A 228 -32.38 11.03 -10.37
C HIS A 228 -30.93 11.48 -10.41
N TYR A 229 -30.09 10.77 -11.18
CA TYR A 229 -28.68 11.08 -11.30
C TYR A 229 -28.09 10.78 -12.69
N LYS A 230 -26.95 11.44 -12.94
CA LYS A 230 -25.98 11.13 -13.98
C LYS A 230 -24.58 11.19 -13.34
N GLY A 231 -23.87 10.06 -13.37
CA GLY A 231 -22.49 9.92 -12.90
C GLY A 231 -21.50 9.92 -14.06
N GLN A 232 -20.44 10.71 -13.94
CA GLN A 232 -19.37 10.81 -14.93
C GLN A 232 -18.00 11.01 -14.27
N LEU A 233 -16.95 10.67 -14.99
CA LEU A 233 -15.56 10.93 -14.61
C LEU A 233 -15.18 12.40 -14.91
N ALA A 234 -14.02 12.84 -14.39
CA ALA A 234 -13.50 14.19 -14.61
C ALA A 234 -13.24 14.52 -16.09
N ASP A 235 -12.97 13.52 -16.93
CA ASP A 235 -12.82 13.64 -18.38
C ASP A 235 -14.16 13.74 -19.15
N GLY A 236 -15.29 13.64 -18.44
CA GLY A 236 -16.64 13.65 -19.00
C GLY A 236 -17.21 12.27 -19.37
N THR A 237 -16.44 11.19 -19.22
CA THR A 237 -16.90 9.82 -19.48
C THR A 237 -18.05 9.45 -18.55
N VAL A 238 -19.24 9.22 -19.10
CA VAL A 238 -20.44 8.87 -18.33
C VAL A 238 -20.44 7.37 -18.05
N PHE A 239 -20.34 6.98 -16.77
CA PHE A 239 -20.36 5.58 -16.38
C PHE A 239 -21.77 5.07 -16.03
N ASP A 240 -22.67 5.93 -15.54
CA ASP A 240 -24.05 5.53 -15.23
C ASP A 240 -25.02 6.72 -15.25
N SER A 241 -26.28 6.46 -15.56
CA SER A 241 -27.33 7.48 -15.52
C SER A 241 -28.72 6.87 -15.40
N SER A 242 -29.46 7.31 -14.38
CA SER A 242 -30.89 6.97 -14.19
C SER A 242 -31.79 7.56 -15.27
N TYR A 243 -31.44 8.71 -15.86
CA TYR A 243 -32.25 9.37 -16.89
C TYR A 243 -32.36 8.52 -18.17
N LYS A 244 -31.31 7.76 -18.50
CA LYS A 244 -31.35 6.81 -19.63
C LYS A 244 -32.40 5.71 -19.46
N ARG A 245 -32.72 5.36 -18.21
CA ARG A 245 -33.71 4.33 -17.84
C ARG A 245 -35.06 4.92 -17.43
N ASN A 246 -35.17 6.25 -17.37
CA ASN A 246 -36.32 6.98 -16.85
C ASN A 246 -36.83 6.45 -15.48
N GLN A 247 -35.90 6.00 -14.63
CA GLN A 247 -36.21 5.40 -13.34
C GLN A 247 -35.21 5.91 -12.29
N PRO A 248 -35.66 6.73 -11.30
CA PRO A 248 -34.85 7.11 -10.15
C PRO A 248 -34.37 5.89 -9.34
N ILE A 249 -33.33 6.09 -8.53
CA ILE A 249 -32.92 5.10 -7.53
C ILE A 249 -33.51 5.46 -6.16
N ASP A 250 -34.17 4.49 -5.52
CA ASP A 250 -34.64 4.59 -4.14
C ASP A 250 -33.63 3.93 -3.19
N PHE A 251 -33.21 4.63 -2.14
CA PHE A 251 -32.30 4.09 -1.13
C PHE A 251 -32.45 4.84 0.21
N PRO A 252 -32.01 4.26 1.34
CA PRO A 252 -32.01 4.94 2.62
C PRO A 252 -30.74 5.80 2.75
N VAL A 253 -30.89 7.11 2.97
CA VAL A 253 -29.76 8.05 2.93
C VAL A 253 -29.02 8.12 4.28
N GLY A 254 -27.69 8.21 4.24
CA GLY A 254 -26.86 8.49 5.42
C GLY A 254 -26.60 7.28 6.32
N ILE A 255 -26.82 6.06 5.80
CA ILE A 255 -26.63 4.81 6.55
C ILE A 255 -25.71 3.79 5.85
N GLY A 256 -24.96 4.22 4.83
CA GLY A 256 -23.91 3.41 4.18
C GLY A 256 -24.38 2.51 3.04
N HIS A 257 -25.58 2.76 2.48
CA HIS A 257 -26.09 2.00 1.34
C HIS A 257 -25.51 2.46 -0.01
N VAL A 258 -25.01 3.69 -0.08
CA VAL A 258 -24.34 4.28 -1.24
C VAL A 258 -22.96 4.81 -0.82
N ILE A 259 -22.15 5.27 -1.78
CA ILE A 259 -20.86 5.90 -1.48
C ILE A 259 -21.03 7.08 -0.51
N SER A 260 -20.04 7.30 0.36
CA SER A 260 -20.15 8.28 1.45
C SER A 260 -20.40 9.70 0.94
N GLY A 261 -19.86 10.08 -0.22
CA GLY A 261 -20.13 11.37 -0.85
C GLY A 261 -21.59 11.57 -1.27
N TRP A 262 -22.30 10.50 -1.61
CA TRP A 262 -23.74 10.55 -1.88
C TRP A 262 -24.55 10.61 -0.59
N ASP A 263 -24.20 9.77 0.38
CA ASP A 263 -24.85 9.78 1.69
C ASP A 263 -24.81 11.18 2.29
N GLU A 264 -23.64 11.82 2.29
CA GLU A 264 -23.47 13.19 2.75
C GLU A 264 -24.14 14.20 1.82
N GLY A 265 -23.86 14.15 0.51
CA GLY A 265 -24.31 15.16 -0.45
C GLY A 265 -25.82 15.26 -0.56
N ILE A 266 -26.54 14.13 -0.57
CA ILE A 266 -28.00 14.13 -0.69
C ILE A 266 -28.67 14.73 0.56
N GLN A 267 -28.07 14.57 1.75
CA GLN A 267 -28.58 15.20 2.99
C GLN A 267 -28.45 16.73 2.98
N LEU A 268 -27.71 17.31 2.03
CA LEU A 268 -27.65 18.77 1.81
C LEU A 268 -28.85 19.29 1.02
N LEU A 269 -29.64 18.41 0.40
CA LEU A 269 -30.68 18.74 -0.56
C LEU A 269 -32.08 18.72 0.04
N ASN A 270 -32.94 19.54 -0.57
CA ASN A 270 -34.39 19.52 -0.44
C ASN A 270 -35.02 18.84 -1.65
N VAL A 271 -36.21 18.26 -1.49
CA VAL A 271 -36.99 17.75 -2.63
C VAL A 271 -37.19 18.86 -3.66
N GLY A 272 -36.87 18.55 -4.92
CA GLY A 272 -36.83 19.46 -6.06
C GLY A 272 -35.48 20.15 -6.29
N ASP A 273 -34.50 19.98 -5.41
CA ASP A 273 -33.13 20.47 -5.66
C ASP A 273 -32.50 19.68 -6.80
N LYS A 274 -31.83 20.39 -7.71
CA LYS A 274 -30.82 19.83 -8.61
C LYS A 274 -29.46 20.30 -8.16
N ALA A 275 -28.50 19.40 -8.03
CA ALA A 275 -27.16 19.73 -7.59
C ALA A 275 -26.11 18.99 -8.39
N ARG A 276 -24.92 19.57 -8.47
CA ARG A 276 -23.72 18.87 -8.91
C ARG A 276 -22.81 18.60 -7.73
N PHE A 277 -22.36 17.37 -7.61
CA PHE A 277 -21.36 16.93 -6.65
C PHE A 277 -20.07 16.59 -7.38
N VAL A 278 -18.95 17.06 -6.83
CA VAL A 278 -17.60 16.60 -7.18
C VAL A 278 -17.06 15.86 -5.97
N ILE A 279 -16.97 14.54 -6.12
CA ILE A 279 -16.70 13.59 -5.04
C ILE A 279 -15.26 13.10 -5.19
N PRO A 280 -14.37 13.41 -4.23
CA PRO A 280 -13.02 12.87 -4.22
C PRO A 280 -13.04 11.35 -4.01
N SER A 281 -11.97 10.67 -4.43
CA SER A 281 -11.94 9.20 -4.45
C SER A 281 -12.20 8.56 -3.10
N HIS A 282 -11.72 9.14 -1.99
CA HIS A 282 -11.95 8.64 -0.63
C HIS A 282 -13.41 8.76 -0.16
N LEU A 283 -14.23 9.57 -0.82
CA LEU A 283 -15.69 9.63 -0.64
C LEU A 283 -16.47 8.83 -1.70
N GLY A 284 -15.75 8.23 -2.66
CA GLY A 284 -16.28 7.40 -3.73
C GLY A 284 -15.85 5.94 -3.56
N TYR A 285 -15.18 5.39 -4.57
CA TYR A 285 -14.75 3.99 -4.62
C TYR A 285 -13.27 3.77 -4.25
N GLY A 286 -12.54 4.83 -3.85
CA GLY A 286 -11.15 4.79 -3.42
C GLY A 286 -10.20 4.13 -4.42
N ASN A 287 -9.14 3.52 -3.90
CA ASN A 287 -8.09 2.86 -4.70
C ASN A 287 -8.53 1.57 -5.42
N ARG A 288 -9.76 1.12 -5.21
CA ARG A 288 -10.29 -0.10 -5.87
C ARG A 288 -10.99 0.21 -7.18
N GLY A 289 -11.56 1.40 -7.31
CA GLY A 289 -12.48 1.70 -8.40
C GLY A 289 -13.75 0.82 -8.33
N ALA A 290 -14.54 0.80 -9.41
CA ALA A 290 -15.76 0.00 -9.47
C ALA A 290 -16.18 -0.37 -10.90
N GLY A 291 -16.69 -1.60 -11.05
CA GLY A 291 -17.42 -2.06 -12.25
C GLY A 291 -16.63 -2.03 -13.56
N GLY A 292 -15.29 -1.94 -13.51
CA GLY A 292 -14.41 -1.83 -14.68
C GLY A 292 -14.48 -0.50 -15.44
N LEU A 293 -15.44 0.37 -15.09
CA LEU A 293 -15.66 1.69 -15.71
C LEU A 293 -15.12 2.83 -14.85
N ILE A 294 -15.05 2.63 -13.53
CA ILE A 294 -14.52 3.62 -12.60
C ILE A 294 -13.11 3.16 -12.21
N PRO A 295 -12.06 3.88 -12.62
CA PRO A 295 -10.70 3.52 -12.26
C PRO A 295 -10.41 3.76 -10.78
N PRO A 296 -9.36 3.12 -10.22
CA PRO A 296 -8.80 3.48 -8.93
C PRO A 296 -8.57 4.97 -8.77
N ASP A 297 -8.83 5.49 -7.57
CA ASP A 297 -8.58 6.87 -7.17
C ASP A 297 -9.29 7.94 -8.03
N ALA A 298 -10.33 7.54 -8.75
CA ALA A 298 -11.11 8.44 -9.60
C ALA A 298 -11.90 9.48 -8.79
N THR A 299 -11.84 10.73 -9.25
CA THR A 299 -12.82 11.77 -8.92
C THR A 299 -14.12 11.52 -9.67
N LEU A 300 -15.25 11.55 -8.97
CA LEU A 300 -16.57 11.35 -9.55
C LEU A 300 -17.35 12.66 -9.60
N ILE A 301 -18.01 12.92 -10.71
CA ILE A 301 -18.93 14.05 -10.86
C ILE A 301 -20.34 13.48 -10.99
N PHE A 302 -21.24 13.94 -10.13
CA PHE A 302 -22.64 13.55 -10.17
C PHE A 302 -23.54 14.77 -10.32
N ASP A 303 -24.36 14.75 -11.35
CA ASP A 303 -25.55 15.60 -11.41
C ASP A 303 -26.71 14.84 -10.81
N VAL A 304 -27.31 15.37 -9.75
CA VAL A 304 -28.40 14.74 -9.01
C VAL A 304 -29.63 15.64 -8.95
N GLU A 305 -30.80 15.01 -8.84
CA GLU A 305 -32.09 15.65 -8.60
C GLU A 305 -32.85 14.85 -7.54
N LEU A 306 -33.16 15.49 -6.42
CA LEU A 306 -33.88 14.84 -5.32
C LEU A 306 -35.39 14.88 -5.61
N MET A 307 -35.98 13.72 -5.92
CA MET A 307 -37.37 13.63 -6.37
C MET A 307 -38.37 13.53 -5.21
N SER A 308 -38.02 12.80 -4.14
CA SER A 308 -38.89 12.64 -2.97
C SER A 308 -38.11 12.16 -1.74
N VAL A 309 -38.66 12.45 -0.55
CA VAL A 309 -38.23 11.93 0.75
C VAL A 309 -39.45 11.25 1.40
N LYS A 310 -39.28 10.04 1.94
CA LYS A 310 -40.30 9.17 2.55
C LYS A 310 -39.89 8.83 3.99
#